data_AF-A0A372K5W4-F1
#
_entry.id   AF-A0A372K5W4-F1
#
_cell.length_a   1.000
_cell.length_b   1.000
_cell.length_c   1.000
_cell.angle_alpha   90.00
_cell.angle_beta   90.00
_cell.angle_gamma   90.00
#
_symmetry.space_group_name_H-M   'P 1'
#
loop_
_entity.id
_entity.type
_entity.pdbx_description
1 polymer ?
#
loop_
_entity_poly.entity_id
_entity_poly.type
_entity_poly.pdbx_seq_one_letter_code
_entity_poly.pdbx_strand_id
1 'polypeptide(L)'
;MAHRPFFVPLCDVRLRKASIMSRTSQSISALPSASPTYSATLRVLHWLTALCMFVVIPLAWYMTSMDRHDPSRGNWVNLHKSIGLTVLLLTLIRVVTRLAGSAPPLPQSIPAFEQTLAHIGHGLLYLILFAMPISGYINSYGGGHPVNWFWLFQVPAVVPQDKALGHLGSRIHGLLAYLTYVLIAGHVLAVVYHQLIQRVDILGRMTGRAGKR
;
A
#
# COMPACT_ATOMS: atom_id res chain seq x y z
N MET A 1 11.09 49.99 -70.16
CA MET A 1 10.48 49.18 -69.09
C MET A 1 10.22 50.09 -67.88
N ALA A 2 8.95 50.12 -67.44
CA ALA A 2 8.27 50.88 -66.37
C ALA A 2 9.12 51.74 -65.39
N HIS A 3 8.93 53.06 -65.25
CA HIS A 3 7.80 53.88 -64.76
C HIS A 3 7.42 53.76 -63.26
N ARG A 4 7.88 54.81 -62.53
CA ARG A 4 7.26 55.59 -61.43
C ARG A 4 7.31 55.07 -59.97
N PRO A 5 7.72 55.94 -59.02
CA PRO A 5 7.57 55.75 -57.58
C PRO A 5 6.18 56.23 -57.12
N PHE A 6 5.66 55.68 -56.01
CA PHE A 6 4.45 56.19 -55.39
C PHE A 6 4.55 56.27 -53.87
N PHE A 7 3.86 57.29 -53.39
CA PHE A 7 3.90 57.93 -52.09
C PHE A 7 2.84 57.33 -51.15
N VAL A 8 3.05 57.56 -49.85
CA VAL A 8 2.29 57.24 -48.62
C VAL A 8 0.75 57.42 -48.72
N PRO A 9 -0.08 56.82 -47.82
CA PRO A 9 -0.40 57.52 -46.57
C PRO A 9 -0.48 56.65 -45.30
N LEU A 10 -0.16 57.33 -44.20
CA LEU A 10 -0.49 57.00 -42.81
C LEU A 10 -2.02 57.02 -42.57
N CYS A 11 -2.41 56.41 -41.45
CA CYS A 11 -3.62 56.68 -40.65
C CYS A 11 -4.84 55.77 -40.88
N ASP A 12 -5.03 54.79 -39.97
CA ASP A 12 -6.34 54.57 -39.38
C ASP A 12 -6.17 54.28 -37.88
N VAL A 13 -6.20 55.37 -37.10
CA VAL A 13 -6.43 55.36 -35.66
C VAL A 13 -7.88 54.94 -35.44
N ARG A 14 -8.13 53.63 -35.33
CA ARG A 14 -9.45 53.13 -34.93
C ARG A 14 -9.54 53.06 -33.41
N LEU A 15 -9.97 54.18 -32.83
CA LEU A 15 -10.53 54.31 -31.50
C LEU A 15 -11.69 53.31 -31.33
N ARG A 16 -11.45 52.16 -30.69
CA ARG A 16 -12.54 51.36 -30.11
C ARG A 16 -12.66 51.66 -28.62
N LYS A 17 -13.69 52.46 -28.37
CA LYS A 17 -14.44 52.70 -27.14
C LYS A 17 -14.07 51.79 -25.97
N ALA A 18 -13.75 52.48 -24.87
CA ALA A 18 -13.75 51.97 -23.52
C ALA A 18 -14.95 51.05 -23.23
N SER A 19 -14.65 49.86 -22.75
CA SER A 19 -15.56 49.11 -21.87
C SER A 19 -14.80 48.88 -20.57
N ILE A 20 -14.98 49.81 -19.64
CA ILE A 20 -14.66 49.63 -18.23
C ILE A 20 -15.69 48.63 -17.71
N MET A 21 -15.37 47.34 -17.81
CA MET A 21 -15.99 46.34 -16.96
C MET A 21 -15.01 46.08 -15.83
N SER A 22 -15.36 46.60 -14.66
CA SER A 22 -14.74 46.26 -13.38
C SER A 22 -14.79 44.75 -13.23
N ARG A 23 -13.68 44.07 -13.56
CA ARG A 23 -13.53 42.67 -13.23
C ARG A 23 -13.10 42.63 -11.77
N THR A 24 -14.11 42.58 -10.91
CA THR A 24 -14.00 42.27 -9.49
C THR A 24 -13.00 41.12 -9.35
N SER A 25 -11.83 41.42 -8.80
CA SER A 25 -10.87 40.38 -8.40
C SER A 25 -11.49 39.70 -7.20
N GLN A 26 -12.38 38.74 -7.45
CA GLN A 26 -12.77 37.78 -6.43
C GLN A 26 -11.52 36.97 -6.12
N SER A 27 -10.85 37.32 -5.03
CA SER A 27 -9.97 36.39 -4.34
C SER A 27 -10.85 35.21 -3.94
N ILE A 28 -10.86 34.16 -4.76
CA ILE A 28 -11.27 32.85 -4.29
C ILE A 28 -10.24 32.51 -3.23
N SER A 29 -10.57 32.78 -1.97
CA SER A 29 -9.90 32.21 -0.81
C SER A 29 -9.84 30.71 -1.09
N ALA A 30 -8.67 30.22 -1.48
CA ALA A 30 -8.45 28.81 -1.68
C ALA A 30 -8.83 28.12 -0.37
N LEU A 31 -9.96 27.40 -0.37
CA LEU A 31 -10.30 26.52 0.73
C LEU A 31 -9.04 25.67 0.99
N PRO A 32 -8.65 25.43 2.25
CA PRO A 32 -7.50 24.58 2.55
C PRO A 32 -7.68 23.29 1.77
N SER A 33 -6.82 23.04 0.79
CA SER A 33 -6.95 21.88 -0.09
C SER A 33 -6.84 20.66 0.80
N ALA A 34 -7.97 19.98 1.03
CA ALA A 34 -8.00 18.80 1.87
C ALA A 34 -6.94 17.81 1.35
N SER A 35 -6.08 17.32 2.25
CA SER A 35 -5.01 16.39 1.86
C SER A 35 -5.61 15.22 1.07
N PRO A 36 -5.10 14.91 -0.13
CA PRO A 36 -5.72 13.92 -0.99
C PRO A 36 -5.65 12.52 -0.35
N THR A 37 -6.81 11.86 -0.31
CA THR A 37 -7.00 10.55 0.33
C THR A 37 -6.89 9.41 -0.68
N TYR A 38 -6.58 8.21 -0.22
CA TYR A 38 -6.61 7.02 -1.07
C TYR A 38 -8.05 6.64 -1.47
N SER A 39 -8.21 6.00 -2.62
CA SER A 39 -9.50 5.46 -3.06
C SER A 39 -10.09 4.53 -1.98
N ALA A 40 -11.43 4.48 -1.89
CA ALA A 40 -12.11 3.65 -0.89
C ALA A 40 -11.66 2.18 -0.97
N THR A 41 -11.51 1.64 -2.19
CA THR A 41 -11.02 0.29 -2.45
C THR A 41 -9.64 0.05 -1.84
N LEU A 42 -8.67 0.94 -2.07
CA LEU A 42 -7.32 0.80 -1.51
C LEU A 42 -7.31 0.88 0.02
N ARG A 43 -8.18 1.73 0.60
CA ARG A 43 -8.34 1.82 2.05
C ARG A 43 -8.88 0.52 2.63
N VAL A 44 -9.97 -0.01 2.06
CA VAL A 44 -10.56 -1.28 2.50
C VAL A 44 -9.56 -2.43 2.40
N LEU A 45 -8.89 -2.58 1.26
CA LEU A 45 -7.88 -3.64 1.07
C LEU A 45 -6.72 -3.52 2.08
N HIS A 46 -6.27 -2.31 2.36
CA HIS A 46 -5.24 -2.08 3.37
C HIS A 46 -5.70 -2.50 4.77
N TRP A 47 -6.88 -2.05 5.20
CA TRP A 47 -7.38 -2.35 6.55
C TRP A 47 -7.74 -3.82 6.73
N LEU A 48 -8.27 -4.48 5.71
CA LEU A 48 -8.46 -5.94 5.72
C LEU A 48 -7.12 -6.67 5.86
N THR A 49 -6.11 -6.25 5.09
CA THR A 49 -4.76 -6.82 5.19
C THR A 49 -4.18 -6.59 6.60
N ALA A 50 -4.30 -5.36 7.13
CA ALA A 50 -3.82 -5.03 8.46
C ALA A 50 -4.51 -5.89 9.53
N LEU A 51 -5.83 -6.05 9.48
CA LEU A 51 -6.59 -6.92 10.37
C LEU A 51 -6.08 -8.37 10.30
N CYS A 52 -5.90 -8.91 9.10
CA CYS A 52 -5.33 -10.24 8.93
C CYS A 52 -3.92 -10.34 9.54
N MET A 53 -3.07 -9.33 9.39
CA MET A 53 -1.73 -9.30 9.98
C MET A 53 -1.77 -9.28 11.52
N PHE A 54 -2.67 -8.47 12.11
CA PHE A 54 -2.86 -8.42 13.56
C PHE A 54 -3.39 -9.73 14.15
N VAL A 55 -4.08 -10.56 13.36
CA VAL A 55 -4.54 -11.89 13.77
C VAL A 55 -3.46 -12.96 13.54
N VAL A 56 -2.85 -12.98 12.36
CA VAL A 56 -1.96 -14.07 11.95
C VAL A 56 -0.64 -14.08 12.73
N ILE A 57 -0.15 -12.93 13.16
CA ILE A 57 1.10 -12.81 13.92
C ILE A 57 0.96 -13.44 15.31
N PRO A 58 0.03 -13.02 16.19
CA PRO A 58 -0.19 -13.69 17.48
C PRO A 58 -0.56 -15.17 17.31
N LEU A 59 -1.36 -15.50 16.29
CA LEU A 59 -1.71 -16.89 15.97
C LEU A 59 -0.46 -17.74 15.68
N ALA A 60 0.54 -17.17 15.00
CA ALA A 60 1.81 -17.86 14.75
C ALA A 60 2.52 -18.22 16.06
N TRP A 61 2.65 -17.26 16.98
CA TRP A 61 3.23 -17.50 18.30
C TRP A 61 2.46 -18.58 19.06
N TYR A 62 1.13 -18.46 19.10
CA TYR A 62 0.26 -19.41 19.76
C TYR A 62 0.43 -20.85 19.24
N MET A 63 0.34 -21.07 17.93
CA MET A 63 0.48 -22.41 17.36
C MET A 63 1.88 -23.00 17.52
N THR A 64 2.91 -22.14 17.65
CA THR A 64 4.30 -22.58 17.88
C THR A 64 4.60 -22.89 19.35
N SER A 65 3.86 -22.31 20.30
CA SER A 65 3.99 -22.63 21.72
C SER A 65 3.24 -23.90 22.14
N MET A 66 2.32 -24.40 21.30
CA MET A 66 1.58 -25.63 21.56
C MET A 66 2.48 -26.86 21.50
N ASP A 67 2.13 -27.88 22.29
CA ASP A 67 2.76 -29.20 22.20
C ASP A 67 2.57 -29.79 20.80
N ARG A 68 3.60 -30.46 20.28
CA ARG A 68 3.56 -31.05 18.93
C ARG A 68 2.55 -32.18 18.80
N HIS A 69 2.22 -32.84 19.90
CA HIS A 69 1.26 -33.94 19.99
C HIS A 69 -0.16 -33.47 20.34
N ASP A 70 -0.37 -32.17 20.58
CA ASP A 70 -1.71 -31.63 20.79
C ASP A 70 -2.59 -31.85 19.54
N PRO A 71 -3.70 -32.60 19.64
CA PRO A 71 -4.58 -32.89 18.50
C PRO A 71 -5.16 -31.65 17.82
N SER A 72 -5.31 -30.54 18.57
CA SER A 72 -5.89 -29.29 18.05
C SER A 72 -4.88 -28.43 17.28
N ARG A 73 -3.57 -28.66 17.45
CA ARG A 73 -2.50 -27.87 16.81
C ARG A 73 -2.63 -27.84 15.29
N GLY A 74 -3.02 -28.95 14.68
CA GLY A 74 -3.22 -29.05 13.23
C GLY A 74 -4.24 -28.03 12.70
N ASN A 75 -5.32 -27.79 13.46
CA ASN A 75 -6.35 -26.83 13.09
C ASN A 75 -5.85 -25.38 13.17
N TRP A 76 -5.09 -25.04 14.21
CA TRP A 76 -4.49 -23.71 14.35
C TRP A 76 -3.45 -23.42 13.25
N VAL A 77 -2.64 -24.43 12.91
CA VAL A 77 -1.71 -24.35 11.78
C VAL A 77 -2.47 -24.17 10.45
N ASN A 78 -3.58 -24.88 10.24
CA ASN A 78 -4.39 -24.70 9.04
C ASN A 78 -5.04 -23.32 8.96
N LEU A 79 -5.52 -22.78 10.10
CA LEU A 79 -6.04 -21.42 10.18
C LEU A 79 -4.96 -20.39 9.84
N HIS A 80 -3.75 -20.56 10.37
CA HIS A 80 -2.61 -19.69 10.06
C HIS A 80 -2.29 -19.70 8.56
N LYS A 81 -2.21 -20.89 7.94
CA LYS A 81 -2.01 -21.02 6.48
C LYS A 81 -3.12 -20.33 5.68
N SER A 82 -4.37 -20.49 6.12
CA SER A 82 -5.55 -19.90 5.47
C SER A 82 -5.51 -18.38 5.49
N ILE A 83 -5.20 -17.77 6.64
CA ILE A 83 -5.08 -16.31 6.77
C ILE A 83 -3.89 -15.81 5.95
N GLY A 84 -2.75 -16.53 5.95
CA GLY A 84 -1.59 -16.20 5.13
C GLY A 84 -1.91 -16.16 3.63
N LEU A 85 -2.66 -17.14 3.12
CA LEU A 85 -3.12 -17.14 1.73
C LEU A 85 -4.11 -16.00 1.44
N THR A 86 -5.00 -15.67 2.38
CA THR A 86 -5.88 -14.52 2.26
C THR A 86 -5.09 -13.21 2.16
N VAL A 87 -4.03 -13.04 2.96
CA VAL A 87 -3.11 -11.89 2.86
C VAL A 87 -2.46 -11.81 1.49
N LEU A 88 -2.02 -12.95 0.93
CA LEU A 88 -1.44 -13.00 -0.42
C LEU A 88 -2.45 -12.52 -1.47
N LEU A 89 -3.69 -13.04 -1.43
CA LEU A 89 -4.75 -12.64 -2.36
C LEU A 89 -5.09 -11.15 -2.23
N LEU A 90 -5.30 -10.65 -1.00
CA LEU A 90 -5.59 -9.24 -0.75
C LEU A 90 -4.46 -8.34 -1.24
N THR A 91 -3.21 -8.75 -1.04
CA THR A 91 -2.04 -8.00 -1.50
C THR A 91 -1.96 -7.96 -3.02
N LEU A 92 -2.25 -9.07 -3.71
CA LEU A 92 -2.31 -9.11 -5.17
C LEU A 92 -3.36 -8.14 -5.72
N ILE A 93 -4.59 -8.20 -5.20
CA ILE A 93 -5.68 -7.30 -5.58
C ILE A 93 -5.28 -5.85 -5.29
N ARG A 94 -4.63 -5.59 -4.15
CA ARG A 94 -4.18 -4.26 -3.75
C ARG A 94 -3.13 -3.70 -4.69
N VAL A 95 -2.16 -4.50 -5.12
CA VAL A 95 -1.13 -4.09 -6.09
C VAL A 95 -1.78 -3.76 -7.44
N VAL A 96 -2.62 -4.65 -7.98
CA VAL A 96 -3.33 -4.40 -9.24
C VAL A 96 -4.17 -3.12 -9.15
N THR A 97 -4.93 -2.95 -8.08
CA THR A 97 -5.74 -1.74 -7.84
C THR A 97 -4.88 -0.49 -7.75
N ARG A 98 -3.71 -0.58 -7.10
CA ARG A 98 -2.78 0.55 -6.96
C ARG A 98 -2.14 0.92 -8.30
N LEU A 99 -1.79 -0.05 -9.13
CA LEU A 99 -1.20 0.18 -10.45
C LEU A 99 -2.21 0.76 -11.45
N ALA A 100 -3.49 0.40 -11.32
CA ALA A 100 -4.57 0.95 -12.14
C ALA A 100 -5.00 2.36 -11.70
N GLY A 101 -4.66 2.79 -10.48
CA GLY A 101 -5.06 4.07 -9.90
C GLY A 101 -3.88 5.01 -9.68
N SER A 102 -4.18 6.28 -9.37
CA SER A 102 -3.16 7.23 -8.90
C SER A 102 -3.06 7.20 -7.38
N ALA A 103 -1.86 6.95 -6.84
CA ALA A 103 -1.60 7.13 -5.42
C ALA A 103 -1.44 8.63 -5.12
N PRO A 104 -2.07 9.16 -4.06
CA PRO A 104 -1.87 10.56 -3.71
C PRO A 104 -0.40 10.82 -3.33
N PRO A 105 0.18 11.96 -3.74
CA PRO A 105 1.56 12.30 -3.40
C PRO A 105 1.76 12.41 -1.88
N LEU A 106 2.98 12.16 -1.40
CA LEU A 106 3.33 12.44 -0.01
C LEU A 106 3.26 13.96 0.26
N PRO A 107 2.85 14.42 1.46
CA PRO A 107 2.86 15.83 1.82
C PRO A 107 4.26 16.43 1.64
N GLN A 108 4.34 17.60 1.02
CA GLN A 108 5.60 18.32 0.83
C GLN A 108 6.24 18.77 2.16
N SER A 109 5.48 18.78 3.25
CA SER A 109 5.98 19.05 4.60
C SER A 109 6.89 17.95 5.15
N ILE A 110 6.88 16.75 4.56
CA ILE A 110 7.75 15.64 4.96
C ILE A 110 9.11 15.82 4.27
N PRO A 111 10.24 15.81 5.00
CA PRO A 111 11.58 15.85 4.41
C PRO A 111 11.81 14.77 3.33
N ALA A 112 12.54 15.11 2.26
CA ALA A 112 12.74 14.22 1.12
C ALA A 112 13.38 12.86 1.50
N PHE A 113 14.27 12.84 2.50
CA PHE A 113 14.85 11.62 3.03
C PHE A 113 13.79 10.72 3.70
N GLU A 114 12.89 11.28 4.50
CA GLU A 114 11.78 10.53 5.12
C GLU A 114 10.79 10.01 4.08
N GLN A 115 10.54 10.77 3.01
CA GLN A 115 9.75 10.30 1.86
C GLN A 115 10.41 9.10 1.17
N THR A 116 11.73 9.12 1.01
CA THR A 116 12.51 8.01 0.44
C THR A 116 12.42 6.77 1.33
N LEU A 117 12.60 6.93 2.64
CA LEU A 117 12.43 5.85 3.61
C LEU A 117 11.00 5.29 3.59
N ALA A 118 9.99 6.14 3.44
CA ALA A 118 8.61 5.69 3.30
C ALA A 118 8.43 4.82 2.05
N HIS A 119 8.97 5.21 0.90
CA HIS A 119 8.90 4.39 -0.31
C HIS A 119 9.62 3.04 -0.16
N ILE A 120 10.84 3.04 0.40
CA ILE A 120 11.60 1.81 0.68
C ILE A 120 10.81 0.90 1.62
N GLY A 121 10.31 1.44 2.74
CA GLY A 121 9.53 0.68 3.72
C GLY A 121 8.27 0.06 3.10
N HIS A 122 7.54 0.81 2.26
CA HIS A 122 6.39 0.24 1.54
C HIS A 122 6.81 -0.84 0.55
N GLY A 123 7.92 -0.66 -0.18
CA GLY A 123 8.46 -1.67 -1.08
C GLY A 123 8.81 -2.98 -0.35
N LEU A 124 9.52 -2.87 0.77
CA LEU A 124 9.85 -4.01 1.63
C LEU A 124 8.60 -4.69 2.21
N LEU A 125 7.59 -3.92 2.62
CA LEU A 125 6.31 -4.47 3.07
C LEU A 125 5.56 -5.19 1.95
N TYR A 126 5.57 -4.70 0.71
CA TYR A 126 5.00 -5.47 -0.39
C TYR A 126 5.77 -6.78 -0.61
N LEU A 127 7.11 -6.71 -0.65
CA LEU A 127 7.94 -7.90 -0.80
C LEU A 127 7.64 -8.94 0.30
N ILE A 128 7.54 -8.52 1.57
CA ILE A 128 7.28 -9.44 2.68
C ILE A 128 5.88 -10.06 2.61
N LEU A 129 4.87 -9.28 2.22
CA LEU A 129 3.49 -9.75 2.10
C LEU A 129 3.30 -10.80 0.98
N PHE A 130 4.19 -10.83 -0.02
CA PHE A 130 4.26 -11.92 -1.01
C PHE A 130 5.16 -13.07 -0.54
N ALA A 131 6.38 -12.77 -0.12
CA ALA A 131 7.40 -13.78 0.15
C ALA A 131 7.06 -14.65 1.37
N MET A 132 6.42 -14.09 2.41
CA MET A 132 5.99 -14.84 3.60
C MET A 132 5.01 -15.98 3.27
N PRO A 133 3.83 -15.72 2.67
CA PRO A 133 2.88 -16.78 2.37
C PRO A 133 3.40 -17.75 1.30
N ILE A 134 4.19 -17.28 0.32
CA ILE A 134 4.79 -18.17 -0.69
C ILE A 134 5.78 -19.14 -0.04
N SER A 135 6.69 -18.66 0.81
CA SER A 135 7.64 -19.54 1.53
C SER A 135 6.93 -20.50 2.48
N GLY A 136 5.85 -20.06 3.14
CA GLY A 136 5.01 -20.91 3.99
C GLY A 136 4.27 -21.99 3.20
N TYR A 137 3.78 -21.66 2.01
CA TYR A 137 3.17 -22.61 1.09
C TYR A 137 4.17 -23.66 0.61
N ILE A 138 5.39 -23.24 0.23
CA ILE A 138 6.49 -24.15 -0.16
C ILE A 138 6.88 -25.07 0.99
N ASN A 139 7.00 -24.53 2.22
CA ASN A 139 7.24 -25.33 3.42
C ASN A 139 6.15 -26.41 3.59
N SER A 140 4.88 -26.02 3.49
CA SER A 140 3.75 -26.92 3.69
C SER A 140 3.75 -28.06 2.67
N TYR A 141 3.75 -27.74 1.37
CA TYR A 141 3.69 -28.77 0.32
C TYR A 141 4.98 -29.58 0.21
N GLY A 142 6.15 -28.95 0.35
CA GLY A 142 7.44 -29.65 0.39
C GLY A 142 7.51 -30.64 1.56
N GLY A 143 6.92 -30.29 2.71
CA GLY A 143 6.79 -31.18 3.87
C GLY A 143 5.71 -32.26 3.75
N GLY A 144 4.94 -32.30 2.65
CA GLY A 144 3.83 -33.26 2.48
C GLY A 144 2.59 -32.91 3.29
N HIS A 145 2.41 -31.64 3.66
CA HIS A 145 1.24 -31.15 4.38
C HIS A 145 0.37 -30.30 3.46
N PRO A 146 -0.79 -30.80 3.02
CA PRO A 146 -1.72 -30.02 2.21
C PRO A 146 -2.15 -28.70 2.88
N VAL A 147 -2.57 -27.75 2.05
CA VAL A 147 -3.12 -26.47 2.51
C VAL A 147 -4.62 -26.45 2.21
N ASN A 148 -5.44 -26.51 3.26
CA ASN A 148 -6.90 -26.48 3.15
C ASN A 148 -7.41 -25.08 3.50
N TRP A 149 -7.76 -24.29 2.49
CA TRP A 149 -8.13 -22.90 2.71
C TRP A 149 -9.47 -22.82 3.47
N PHE A 150 -9.40 -22.44 4.74
CA PHE A 150 -10.52 -22.43 5.70
C PHE A 150 -11.32 -23.74 5.74
N TRP A 151 -10.66 -24.89 5.53
CA TRP A 151 -11.31 -26.21 5.45
C TRP A 151 -12.37 -26.35 4.33
N LEU A 152 -12.46 -25.37 3.43
CA LEU A 152 -13.45 -25.37 2.34
C LEU A 152 -12.98 -26.21 1.16
N PHE A 153 -11.72 -26.05 0.77
CA PHE A 153 -11.10 -26.82 -0.31
C PHE A 153 -9.58 -26.86 -0.15
N GLN A 154 -8.96 -27.87 -0.75
CA GLN A 154 -7.52 -28.00 -0.82
C GLN A 154 -6.98 -27.15 -1.98
N VAL A 155 -6.03 -26.26 -1.70
CA VAL A 155 -5.36 -25.48 -2.74
C VAL A 155 -4.48 -26.42 -3.56
N PRO A 156 -4.55 -26.46 -4.90
CA PRO A 156 -3.73 -27.36 -5.72
C PRO A 156 -2.24 -27.22 -5.40
N ALA A 157 -1.51 -28.33 -5.39
CA ALA A 157 -0.06 -28.34 -5.18
C ALA A 157 0.65 -27.81 -6.43
N VAL A 158 1.42 -26.72 -6.31
CA VAL A 158 2.26 -26.19 -7.39
C VAL A 158 3.75 -26.49 -7.22
N VAL A 159 4.11 -27.16 -6.12
CA VAL A 159 5.47 -27.64 -5.84
C VAL A 159 5.43 -29.13 -5.47
N PRO A 160 6.46 -29.91 -5.81
CA PRO A 160 6.53 -31.31 -5.43
C PRO A 160 6.76 -31.47 -3.92
N GLN A 161 6.36 -32.63 -3.40
CA GLN A 161 6.74 -33.04 -2.06
C GLN A 161 8.23 -33.40 -2.06
N ASP A 162 9.05 -32.56 -1.46
CA ASP A 162 10.49 -32.72 -1.34
C ASP A 162 10.97 -32.15 0.01
N LYS A 163 11.67 -32.97 0.78
CA LYS A 163 12.11 -32.59 2.14
C LYS A 163 13.07 -31.39 2.13
N ALA A 164 13.95 -31.29 1.12
CA ALA A 164 14.88 -30.17 1.02
C ALA A 164 14.12 -28.87 0.70
N LEU A 165 13.12 -28.91 -0.19
CA LEU A 165 12.23 -27.77 -0.44
C LEU A 165 11.43 -27.38 0.81
N GLY A 166 10.89 -28.36 1.53
CA GLY A 166 10.18 -28.12 2.80
C GLY A 166 11.06 -27.40 3.83
N HIS A 167 12.29 -27.90 4.04
CA HIS A 167 13.26 -27.27 4.94
C HIS A 167 13.69 -25.87 4.49
N LEU A 168 13.91 -25.67 3.19
CA LEU A 168 14.24 -24.35 2.62
C LEU A 168 13.10 -23.35 2.87
N GLY A 169 11.85 -23.75 2.54
CA GLY A 169 10.66 -22.94 2.79
C GLY A 169 10.52 -22.58 4.26
N SER A 170 10.75 -23.54 5.16
CA SER A 170 10.70 -23.31 6.62
C SER A 170 11.75 -22.30 7.08
N ARG A 171 13.00 -22.41 6.61
CA ARG A 171 14.08 -21.46 6.97
C ARG A 171 13.79 -20.05 6.47
N ILE A 172 13.37 -19.92 5.22
CA ILE A 172 13.01 -18.62 4.62
C ILE A 172 11.82 -18.03 5.39
N HIS A 173 10.77 -18.81 5.63
CA HIS A 173 9.58 -18.33 6.34
C HIS A 173 9.92 -17.86 7.77
N GLY A 174 10.77 -18.60 8.49
CA GLY A 174 11.23 -18.20 9.82
C GLY A 174 12.04 -16.90 9.80
N LEU A 175 12.98 -16.75 8.87
CA LEU A 175 13.76 -15.51 8.70
C LEU A 175 12.85 -14.32 8.38
N LEU A 176 11.94 -14.50 7.42
CA LEU A 176 11.01 -13.47 6.99
C LEU A 176 10.00 -13.11 8.10
N ALA A 177 9.69 -14.02 9.02
CA ALA A 177 8.84 -13.72 10.18
C ALA A 177 9.47 -12.65 11.09
N TYR A 178 10.75 -12.78 11.43
CA TYR A 178 11.47 -11.77 12.22
C TYR A 178 11.52 -10.42 11.49
N LEU A 179 11.79 -10.44 10.18
CA LEU A 179 11.80 -9.23 9.36
C LEU A 179 10.41 -8.58 9.32
N THR A 180 9.35 -9.37 9.24
CA THR A 180 7.96 -8.89 9.28
C THR A 180 7.67 -8.13 10.57
N TYR A 181 8.14 -8.62 11.73
CA TYR A 181 7.93 -7.94 13.01
C TYR A 181 8.59 -6.57 13.02
N VAL A 182 9.85 -6.48 12.57
CA VAL A 182 10.58 -5.21 12.50
C VAL A 182 9.91 -4.23 11.54
N LEU A 183 9.53 -4.69 10.34
CA LEU A 183 8.92 -3.83 9.32
C LEU A 183 7.54 -3.31 9.74
N ILE A 184 6.70 -4.16 10.35
CA ILE A 184 5.38 -3.73 10.83
C ILE A 184 5.52 -2.77 12.01
N ALA A 185 6.38 -3.08 12.97
CA ALA A 185 6.65 -2.19 14.09
C ALA A 185 7.16 -0.83 13.60
N GLY A 186 8.16 -0.82 12.71
CA GLY A 186 8.68 0.41 12.10
C GLY A 186 7.61 1.19 11.32
N HIS A 187 6.74 0.50 10.58
CA HIS A 187 5.63 1.13 9.85
C HIS A 187 4.64 1.81 10.79
N VAL A 188 4.20 1.12 11.85
CA VAL A 188 3.27 1.68 12.84
C VAL A 188 3.93 2.84 13.60
N LEU A 189 5.19 2.68 14.02
CA LEU A 189 5.94 3.74 14.70
C LEU A 189 6.10 4.98 13.82
N ALA A 190 6.36 4.82 12.51
CA ALA A 190 6.43 5.95 11.59
C ALA A 190 5.10 6.69 11.51
N VAL A 191 3.96 5.98 11.43
CA VAL A 191 2.63 6.61 11.46
C VAL A 191 2.40 7.38 12.76
N VAL A 192 2.74 6.78 13.90
CA VAL A 192 2.62 7.42 15.22
C VAL A 192 3.51 8.66 15.32
N TYR A 193 4.76 8.56 14.88
CA TYR A 193 5.73 9.65 14.86
C TYR A 193 5.21 10.84 14.03
N HIS A 194 4.76 10.59 12.80
CA HIS A 194 4.24 11.66 11.97
C HIS A 194 2.93 12.27 12.52
N GLN A 195 2.04 11.45 13.09
CA GLN A 195 0.77 11.94 13.64
C GLN A 195 0.97 12.78 14.91
N LEU A 196 1.80 12.30 15.84
CA LEU A 196 1.89 12.86 17.19
C LEU A 196 3.01 13.89 17.33
N ILE A 197 4.15 13.66 16.68
CA ILE A 197 5.35 14.51 16.82
C ILE A 197 5.39 15.52 15.68
N GLN A 198 5.39 15.07 14.42
CA GLN A 198 5.41 16.01 13.28
C GLN A 198 4.06 16.67 12.98
N ARG A 199 2.97 16.23 13.64
CA ARG A 199 1.61 16.77 13.45
C ARG A 199 1.12 16.71 12.00
N VAL A 200 1.60 15.74 11.22
CA VAL A 200 1.17 15.47 9.84
C VAL A 200 0.15 14.33 9.84
N ASP A 201 -1.06 14.59 9.33
CA ASP A 201 -2.15 13.60 9.31
C ASP A 201 -2.00 12.57 8.17
N ILE A 202 -1.04 11.66 8.32
CA ILE A 202 -0.83 10.56 7.37
C ILE A 202 -1.96 9.54 7.50
N LEU A 203 -2.46 9.30 8.71
CA LEU A 203 -3.54 8.34 8.97
C LEU A 203 -4.87 8.78 8.33
N GLY A 204 -5.14 10.09 8.29
CA GLY A 204 -6.31 10.66 7.60
C GLY A 204 -6.44 10.20 6.15
N ARG A 205 -5.30 10.02 5.46
CA ARG A 205 -5.23 9.57 4.06
C ARG A 205 -5.68 8.12 3.88
N MET A 206 -5.48 7.27 4.90
CA MET A 206 -5.87 5.86 4.90
C MET A 206 -7.23 5.59 5.55
N THR A 207 -7.71 6.48 6.41
CA THR A 207 -9.05 6.39 7.01
C THR A 207 -10.11 7.12 6.16
N GLY A 208 -9.70 8.01 5.25
CA GLY A 208 -10.61 8.84 4.46
C GLY A 208 -11.10 10.08 5.20
N ARG A 209 -10.51 10.40 6.35
CA ARG A 209 -10.67 11.69 7.01
C ARG A 209 -9.89 12.73 6.22
N ALA A 210 -10.51 13.28 5.18
CA ALA A 210 -9.98 14.44 4.48
C ALA A 210 -9.86 15.61 5.50
N GLY A 211 -8.67 16.20 5.59
CA GLY A 211 -8.22 17.04 6.70
C GLY A 211 -9.26 18.01 7.28
N LYS A 212 -9.65 17.78 8.53
CA LYS A 212 -10.21 18.78 9.45
C LYS A 212 -9.27 18.89 10.65
N ARG A 213 -8.16 19.60 10.51
CA ARG A 213 -7.41 20.19 11.63
C ARG A 213 -6.77 21.48 11.14
#